data_AF-A0A7W8NF54-F1
#
_entry.id   AF-A0A7W8NF54-F1
#
_cell.length_a   1.000
_cell.length_b   1.000
_cell.length_c   1.000
_cell.angle_alpha   90.00
_cell.angle_beta   90.00
_cell.angle_gamma   90.00
#
_symmetry.space_group_name_H-M   'P 1'
#
loop_
_entity.id
_entity.type
_entity.pdbx_description
1 polymer ?
#
loop_
_entity_poly.entity_id
_entity_poly.type
_entity_poly.pdbx_seq_one_letter_code
_entity_poly.pdbx_strand_id
1 'polypeptide(L)'
;MKRMNLLALSGLGLLLASCSAGNADAPDGGRPPLPTGVEVRFPAAPANTYLSLLTQEGTSVYQRSVAAGATRIEVDPDGWKAEEKNAQDVTLLLPAGIVEGSVKANIGDAQARFLHWSMWQDHNTNGTRDDGETLNLMTHDRVAYASQPFTVSFKTAAPNMQQAWKLNGGWSRAEHYVYLPEGSQTYIRSLESNPVQRYTLHVETPITSQ
;
A
#
# COMPACT_ATOMS: atom_id res chain seq x y z
N MET A 1 54.52 47.36 -36.34
CA MET A 1 55.25 47.42 -35.05
C MET A 1 54.31 46.99 -33.92
N LYS A 2 54.80 46.11 -33.04
CA LYS A 2 54.27 45.70 -31.71
C LYS A 2 52.92 44.96 -31.70
N ARG A 3 52.68 43.91 -30.92
CA ARG A 3 53.47 42.85 -30.23
C ARG A 3 52.39 41.87 -29.76
N MET A 4 52.70 40.57 -29.74
CA MET A 4 51.90 39.48 -29.18
C MET A 4 51.39 39.77 -27.76
N ASN A 5 50.26 39.17 -27.39
CA ASN A 5 50.25 38.22 -26.27
C ASN A 5 49.05 37.28 -26.32
N LEU A 6 49.40 36.02 -26.57
CA LEU A 6 48.70 34.78 -26.28
C LEU A 6 48.63 34.63 -24.75
N LEU A 7 47.47 34.31 -24.16
CA LEU A 7 47.38 33.75 -22.81
C LEU A 7 46.03 33.03 -22.61
N ALA A 8 46.11 31.70 -22.46
CA ALA A 8 45.24 30.74 -21.75
C ALA A 8 43.72 30.81 -22.03
N LEU A 9 43.02 29.81 -22.60
CA LEU A 9 43.10 28.34 -22.48
C LEU A 9 43.13 27.80 -21.05
N SER A 10 42.06 28.05 -20.30
CA SER A 10 41.64 27.20 -19.17
C SER A 10 40.27 27.64 -18.65
N GLY A 11 39.24 26.84 -18.90
CA GLY A 11 37.90 27.11 -18.37
C GLY A 11 36.77 26.28 -18.99
N LEU A 12 37.08 25.11 -19.57
CA LEU A 12 36.07 24.11 -19.91
C LEU A 12 36.14 23.01 -18.85
N GLY A 13 34.99 22.69 -18.25
CA GLY A 13 34.79 21.43 -17.55
C GLY A 13 34.79 21.53 -16.04
N LEU A 14 33.71 22.08 -15.47
CA LEU A 14 33.31 21.76 -14.10
C LEU A 14 31.77 21.69 -14.04
N LEU A 15 31.29 20.50 -13.68
CA LEU A 15 30.06 20.23 -12.94
C LEU A 15 28.75 20.09 -13.73
N LEU A 16 28.65 19.04 -14.56
CA LEU A 16 27.39 18.31 -14.75
C LEU A 16 27.64 16.81 -14.55
N ALA A 17 27.93 16.43 -13.31
CA ALA A 17 27.86 15.06 -12.85
C ALA A 17 27.01 15.03 -11.57
N SER A 18 25.70 15.20 -11.73
CA SER A 18 24.72 14.83 -10.72
C SER A 18 23.88 13.66 -11.24
N CYS A 19 24.55 12.57 -11.63
CA CYS A 19 23.93 11.27 -11.52
C CYS A 19 24.04 10.89 -10.05
N SER A 20 23.03 11.27 -9.27
CA SER A 20 22.91 10.83 -7.88
C SER A 20 22.96 9.30 -7.89
N ALA A 21 24.04 8.75 -7.36
CA ALA A 21 24.09 7.38 -6.89
C ALA A 21 22.99 7.25 -5.84
N GLY A 22 21.82 6.77 -6.27
CA GLY A 22 20.84 6.23 -5.34
C GLY A 22 21.52 5.05 -4.66
N ASN A 23 21.67 5.12 -3.33
CA ASN A 23 22.12 3.98 -2.55
C ASN A 23 21.19 2.82 -2.88
N ALA A 24 21.71 1.80 -3.58
CA ALA A 24 20.97 0.60 -3.93
C ALA A 24 20.52 -0.19 -2.68
N ASP A 25 21.11 0.11 -1.52
CA ASP A 25 20.78 -0.46 -0.22
C ASP A 25 19.79 0.39 0.60
N ALA A 26 19.29 1.51 0.06
CA ALA A 26 18.20 2.22 0.72
C ALA A 26 16.92 1.37 0.59
N PRO A 27 16.17 1.12 1.68
CA PRO A 27 14.93 0.31 1.65
C PRO A 27 13.91 0.77 0.59
N ASP A 28 14.05 2.01 0.12
CA ASP A 28 13.17 2.71 -0.81
C ASP A 28 13.76 2.91 -2.21
N GLY A 29 14.89 2.26 -2.54
CA GLY A 29 15.57 2.42 -3.83
C GLY A 29 16.07 3.84 -4.09
N GLY A 30 16.51 4.53 -3.02
CA GLY A 30 17.05 5.89 -3.08
C GLY A 30 16.00 7.00 -3.27
N ARG A 31 14.70 6.69 -3.16
CA ARG A 31 13.64 7.70 -3.22
C ARG A 31 13.65 8.61 -1.98
N PRO A 32 13.30 9.89 -2.12
CA PRO A 32 13.13 10.77 -0.96
C PRO A 32 12.14 10.19 0.07
N PRO A 33 12.37 10.45 1.37
CA PRO A 33 11.44 10.03 2.42
C PRO A 33 10.06 10.66 2.20
N LEU A 34 9.02 9.93 2.58
CA LEU A 34 7.64 10.43 2.52
C LEU A 34 7.43 11.47 3.63
N PRO A 35 7.00 12.71 3.33
CA PRO A 35 6.82 13.77 4.32
C PRO A 35 5.89 13.42 5.48
N THR A 36 4.80 12.71 5.21
CA THR A 36 3.84 12.21 6.22
C THR A 36 4.03 10.73 6.54
N GLY A 37 5.02 10.09 5.93
CA GLY A 37 5.26 8.66 6.06
C GLY A 37 4.35 7.77 5.20
N VAL A 38 3.25 8.26 4.61
CA VAL A 38 2.30 7.46 3.80
C VAL A 38 1.91 8.16 2.50
N GLU A 39 2.02 7.44 1.37
CA GLU A 39 1.63 7.91 0.03
C GLU A 39 0.63 6.92 -0.59
N VAL A 40 -0.42 7.45 -1.22
CA VAL A 40 -1.39 6.65 -1.98
C VAL A 40 -1.36 7.13 -3.44
N ARG A 41 -1.12 6.20 -4.36
CA ARG A 41 -1.04 6.43 -5.81
C ARG A 41 -2.28 5.90 -6.51
N PHE A 42 -2.68 6.54 -7.58
CA PHE A 42 -3.89 6.22 -8.34
C PHE A 42 -3.82 6.78 -9.77
N PRO A 43 -4.66 6.28 -10.70
CA PRO A 43 -4.90 6.96 -11.97
C PRO A 43 -5.39 8.40 -11.76
N ALA A 44 -5.24 9.27 -12.77
CA ALA A 44 -5.64 10.66 -12.68
C ALA A 44 -7.07 10.82 -12.12
N ALA A 45 -7.19 11.48 -10.96
CA ALA A 45 -8.45 11.61 -10.24
C ALA A 45 -9.48 12.46 -11.02
N PRO A 46 -10.74 12.03 -11.14
CA PRO A 46 -11.83 12.87 -11.61
C PRO A 46 -12.05 14.13 -10.74
N ALA A 47 -12.87 15.07 -11.21
CA ALA A 47 -13.34 16.18 -10.38
C ALA A 47 -14.20 15.66 -9.21
N ASN A 48 -14.20 16.38 -8.08
CA ASN A 48 -14.93 16.04 -6.85
C ASN A 48 -14.60 14.66 -6.29
N THR A 49 -13.33 14.26 -6.37
CA THR A 49 -12.90 12.95 -5.88
C THR A 49 -12.50 13.01 -4.40
N TYR A 50 -12.81 11.96 -3.66
CA TYR A 50 -12.31 11.72 -2.31
C TYR A 50 -11.54 10.40 -2.25
N LEU A 51 -10.53 10.37 -1.38
CA LEU A 51 -9.85 9.17 -0.94
C LEU A 51 -10.30 8.87 0.49
N SER A 52 -10.82 7.67 0.72
CA SER A 52 -11.24 7.20 2.04
C SER A 52 -10.50 5.95 2.45
N LEU A 53 -10.19 5.85 3.74
CA LEU A 53 -9.74 4.62 4.37
C LEU A 53 -10.94 3.95 5.02
N LEU A 54 -11.20 2.71 4.64
CA LEU A 54 -12.42 2.00 5.00
C LEU A 54 -12.13 0.80 5.90
N THR A 55 -13.05 0.55 6.83
CA THR A 55 -13.16 -0.75 7.51
C THR A 55 -13.59 -1.84 6.53
N GLN A 56 -13.49 -3.11 6.91
CA GLN A 56 -13.95 -4.22 6.08
C GLN A 56 -15.46 -4.14 5.78
N GLU A 57 -16.24 -3.56 6.70
CA GLU A 57 -17.68 -3.31 6.57
C GLU A 57 -18.00 -2.08 5.71
N GLY A 58 -16.97 -1.37 5.22
CA GLY A 58 -17.12 -0.20 4.34
C GLY A 58 -17.34 1.12 5.08
N THR A 59 -17.17 1.18 6.40
CA THR A 59 -17.24 2.45 7.15
C THR A 59 -15.99 3.28 6.92
N SER A 60 -16.13 4.57 6.63
CA SER A 60 -14.98 5.49 6.47
C SER A 60 -14.42 5.89 7.84
N VAL A 61 -13.14 5.62 8.08
CA VAL A 61 -12.41 6.02 9.30
C VAL A 61 -11.46 7.18 9.06
N TYR A 62 -11.19 7.49 7.79
CA TYR A 62 -10.41 8.65 7.35
C TYR A 62 -10.86 9.02 5.94
N GLN A 63 -10.92 10.33 5.65
CA GLN A 63 -11.33 10.84 4.35
C GLN A 63 -10.58 12.13 4.01
N ARG A 64 -10.22 12.28 2.73
CA ARG A 64 -9.58 13.49 2.21
C ARG A 64 -10.02 13.77 0.78
N SER A 65 -10.28 15.04 0.48
CA SER A 65 -10.52 15.50 -0.89
C SER A 65 -9.26 15.37 -1.74
N VAL A 66 -9.41 14.93 -2.98
CA VAL A 66 -8.34 14.77 -3.96
C VAL A 66 -8.53 15.78 -5.09
N ALA A 67 -7.50 16.55 -5.42
CA ALA A 67 -7.55 17.50 -6.52
C ALA A 67 -7.70 16.77 -7.87
N ALA A 68 -8.53 17.32 -8.76
CA ALA A 68 -8.71 16.79 -10.11
C ALA A 68 -7.35 16.68 -10.85
N GLY A 69 -7.14 15.57 -11.55
CA GLY A 69 -5.90 15.29 -12.28
C GLY A 69 -4.73 14.82 -11.40
N ALA A 70 -4.85 14.82 -10.08
CA ALA A 70 -3.82 14.25 -9.21
C ALA A 70 -3.67 12.74 -9.46
N THR A 71 -2.45 12.23 -9.37
CA THR A 71 -2.11 10.79 -9.51
C THR A 71 -1.56 10.19 -8.23
N ARG A 72 -1.44 11.01 -7.19
CA ARG A 72 -1.01 10.62 -5.84
C ARG A 72 -1.45 11.63 -4.81
N ILE A 73 -1.50 11.21 -3.57
CA ILE A 73 -1.68 12.07 -2.40
C ILE A 73 -0.89 11.54 -1.22
N GLU A 74 -0.34 12.44 -0.41
CA GLU A 74 0.24 12.13 0.88
C GLU A 74 -0.85 12.20 1.95
N VAL A 75 -0.87 11.25 2.88
CA VAL A 75 -1.88 11.15 3.94
C VAL A 75 -1.22 11.06 5.30
N ASP A 76 -1.87 11.60 6.33
CA ASP A 76 -1.35 11.60 7.69
C ASP A 76 -1.85 10.37 8.47
N PRO A 77 -0.97 9.44 8.87
CA PRO A 77 -1.36 8.24 9.60
C PRO A 77 -1.96 8.52 10.97
N ASP A 78 -1.73 9.69 11.57
CA ASP A 78 -2.36 10.04 12.84
C ASP A 78 -3.90 10.11 12.72
N GLY A 79 -4.42 10.31 11.51
CA GLY A 79 -5.85 10.37 11.22
C GLY A 79 -6.62 9.07 11.47
N TRP A 80 -5.95 7.91 11.56
CA TRP A 80 -6.61 6.62 11.81
C TRP A 80 -5.98 5.80 12.94
N LYS A 81 -4.99 6.32 13.68
CA LYS A 81 -4.41 5.60 14.83
C LYS A 81 -5.43 5.24 15.91
N ALA A 82 -6.49 6.03 16.07
CA ALA A 82 -7.56 5.71 17.01
C ALA A 82 -8.29 4.39 16.70
N GLU A 83 -8.16 3.83 15.50
CA GLU A 83 -8.73 2.53 15.13
C GLU A 83 -8.03 1.33 15.78
N GLU A 84 -6.87 1.53 16.43
CA GLU A 84 -6.20 0.48 17.22
C GLU A 84 -7.14 -0.12 18.28
N LYS A 85 -8.00 0.71 18.88
CA LYS A 85 -8.99 0.28 19.89
C LYS A 85 -10.03 -0.71 19.35
N ASN A 86 -10.17 -0.77 18.02
CA ASN A 86 -11.10 -1.64 17.31
C ASN A 86 -10.41 -2.89 16.75
N ALA A 87 -9.15 -3.14 17.12
CA ALA A 87 -8.46 -4.38 16.79
C ALA A 87 -9.18 -5.57 17.42
N GLN A 88 -9.19 -6.68 16.70
CA GLN A 88 -9.85 -7.92 17.10
C GLN A 88 -8.82 -9.04 17.20
N ASP A 89 -9.14 -10.07 17.99
CA ASP A 89 -8.35 -11.29 18.03
C ASP A 89 -8.10 -11.81 16.60
N VAL A 90 -6.83 -12.10 16.27
CA VAL A 90 -6.45 -12.53 14.91
C VAL A 90 -7.20 -13.80 14.48
N THR A 91 -7.56 -14.68 15.42
CA THR A 91 -8.32 -15.90 15.11
C THR A 91 -9.72 -15.61 14.57
N LEU A 92 -10.32 -14.46 14.93
CA LEU A 92 -11.63 -14.02 14.42
C LEU A 92 -11.54 -13.36 13.04
N LEU A 93 -10.35 -12.92 12.64
CA LEU A 93 -10.09 -12.29 11.35
C LEU A 93 -9.74 -13.29 10.25
N LEU A 94 -9.43 -14.53 10.64
CA LEU A 94 -9.19 -15.62 9.70
C LEU A 94 -10.43 -15.84 8.83
N PRO A 95 -10.27 -16.00 7.50
CA PRO A 95 -11.41 -16.08 6.59
C PRO A 95 -12.25 -17.32 6.85
N ALA A 96 -13.55 -17.21 6.57
CA ALA A 96 -14.41 -18.38 6.44
C ALA A 96 -13.90 -19.30 5.30
N GLY A 97 -14.06 -20.61 5.44
CA GLY A 97 -13.63 -21.58 4.42
C GLY A 97 -12.17 -22.04 4.52
N ILE A 98 -11.53 -21.83 5.67
CA ILE A 98 -10.27 -22.48 6.00
C ILE A 98 -10.46 -24.00 6.02
N VAL A 99 -9.52 -24.72 5.40
CA VAL A 99 -9.46 -26.17 5.47
C VAL A 99 -9.15 -26.57 6.91
N GLU A 100 -10.01 -27.40 7.50
CA GLU A 100 -9.88 -27.86 8.88
C GLU A 100 -8.48 -28.46 9.15
N GLY A 101 -7.88 -28.12 10.29
CA GLY A 101 -6.55 -28.57 10.67
C GLY A 101 -5.39 -27.98 9.87
N SER A 102 -5.64 -27.07 8.91
CA SER A 102 -4.56 -26.47 8.10
C SER A 102 -3.86 -25.28 8.78
N VAL A 103 -4.45 -24.72 9.83
CA VAL A 103 -3.92 -23.53 10.52
C VAL A 103 -2.64 -23.89 11.27
N LYS A 104 -1.56 -23.20 10.94
CA LYS A 104 -0.29 -23.19 11.68
C LYS A 104 0.01 -21.76 12.06
N ALA A 105 0.03 -21.46 13.35
CA ALA A 105 0.01 -20.10 13.86
C ALA A 105 1.00 -19.91 15.02
N ASN A 106 1.61 -18.73 15.05
CA ASN A 106 2.19 -18.13 16.24
C ASN A 106 1.48 -16.77 16.45
N ILE A 107 0.27 -16.83 17.02
CA ILE A 107 -0.63 -15.68 17.22
C ILE A 107 -0.57 -15.17 18.67
N GLY A 108 -0.52 -16.06 19.67
CA GLY A 108 -0.62 -15.65 21.08
C GLY A 108 -1.94 -14.89 21.35
N ASP A 109 -1.84 -13.78 22.06
CA ASP A 109 -2.91 -12.79 22.29
C ASP A 109 -2.87 -11.64 21.28
N ALA A 110 -2.27 -11.84 20.10
CA ALA A 110 -2.21 -10.80 19.08
C ALA A 110 -3.60 -10.41 18.61
N GLN A 111 -3.83 -9.11 18.53
CA GLN A 111 -5.00 -8.49 17.93
C GLN A 111 -4.58 -7.77 16.66
N ALA A 112 -5.45 -7.69 15.67
CA ALA A 112 -5.19 -6.97 14.44
C ALA A 112 -6.40 -6.17 13.96
N ARG A 113 -6.12 -5.18 13.10
CA ARG A 113 -7.13 -4.39 12.39
C ARG A 113 -6.66 -4.23 10.95
N PHE A 114 -7.56 -4.50 10.01
CA PHE A 114 -7.30 -4.31 8.59
C PHE A 114 -8.23 -3.23 8.03
N LEU A 115 -7.64 -2.27 7.34
CA LEU A 115 -8.32 -1.21 6.63
C LEU A 115 -7.88 -1.22 5.17
N HIS A 116 -8.65 -0.57 4.29
CA HIS A 116 -8.32 -0.50 2.87
C HIS A 116 -8.70 0.82 2.25
N TRP A 117 -7.91 1.25 1.27
CA TRP A 117 -8.15 2.47 0.53
C TRP A 117 -9.25 2.27 -0.50
N SER A 118 -10.07 3.30 -0.67
CA SER A 118 -11.08 3.41 -1.72
C SER A 118 -11.13 4.85 -2.22
N MET A 119 -11.33 5.03 -3.51
CA MET A 119 -11.61 6.33 -4.11
C MET A 119 -13.03 6.36 -4.65
N TRP A 120 -13.66 7.52 -4.53
CA TRP A 120 -15.03 7.73 -4.97
C TRP A 120 -15.23 9.17 -5.44
N GLN A 121 -16.21 9.38 -6.30
CA GLN A 121 -16.54 10.67 -6.89
C GLN A 121 -17.86 11.20 -6.32
N ASP A 122 -17.78 12.31 -5.62
CA ASP A 122 -18.94 13.00 -5.03
C ASP A 122 -19.73 13.73 -6.14
N HIS A 123 -20.77 13.07 -6.63
CA HIS A 123 -21.57 13.58 -7.75
C HIS A 123 -22.57 14.65 -7.31
N ASN A 124 -23.00 14.60 -6.06
CA ASN A 124 -24.01 15.50 -5.52
C ASN A 124 -23.44 16.59 -4.59
N THR A 125 -22.11 16.60 -4.39
CA THR A 125 -21.34 17.56 -3.58
C THR A 125 -21.73 17.59 -2.09
N ASN A 126 -22.17 16.46 -1.54
CA ASN A 126 -22.59 16.37 -0.14
C ASN A 126 -21.44 15.95 0.82
N GLY A 127 -20.25 15.63 0.29
CA GLY A 127 -19.08 15.19 1.04
C GLY A 127 -19.19 13.79 1.68
N THR A 128 -20.23 13.03 1.33
CA THR A 128 -20.54 11.69 1.85
C THR A 128 -20.55 10.71 0.69
N ARG A 129 -19.91 9.54 0.87
CA ARG A 129 -19.91 8.51 -0.15
C ARG A 129 -21.27 7.85 -0.25
N ASP A 130 -21.96 8.07 -1.37
CA ASP A 130 -23.22 7.42 -1.69
C ASP A 130 -23.04 6.17 -2.56
N ASP A 131 -24.11 5.38 -2.67
CA ASP A 131 -24.13 4.19 -3.52
C ASP A 131 -23.87 4.55 -4.99
N GLY A 132 -22.95 3.84 -5.63
CA GLY A 132 -22.58 4.06 -7.04
C GLY A 132 -21.48 5.11 -7.27
N GLU A 133 -21.01 5.81 -6.23
CA GLU A 133 -19.94 6.82 -6.35
C GLU A 133 -18.54 6.23 -6.28
N THR A 134 -18.40 4.97 -5.84
CA THR A 134 -17.09 4.31 -5.71
C THR A 134 -16.48 4.08 -7.09
N LEU A 135 -15.26 4.59 -7.28
CA LEU A 135 -14.49 4.34 -8.50
C LEU A 135 -14.08 2.87 -8.54
N ASN A 136 -14.06 2.28 -9.74
CA ASN A 136 -13.58 0.92 -9.95
C ASN A 136 -12.05 0.84 -9.89
N LEU A 137 -11.52 1.11 -8.69
CA LEU A 137 -10.11 1.01 -8.35
C LEU A 137 -9.99 0.09 -7.14
N MET A 138 -9.03 -0.82 -7.21
CA MET A 138 -8.67 -1.71 -6.12
C MET A 138 -7.24 -1.45 -5.65
N THR A 139 -6.98 -1.82 -4.40
CA THR A 139 -5.63 -1.99 -3.89
C THR A 139 -5.50 -3.38 -3.31
N HIS A 140 -4.37 -4.03 -3.56
CA HIS A 140 -4.07 -5.35 -3.01
C HIS A 140 -3.67 -5.23 -1.53
N ASP A 141 -2.88 -4.19 -1.24
CA ASP A 141 -2.32 -3.94 0.09
C ASP A 141 -3.38 -3.50 1.10
N ARG A 142 -3.15 -3.80 2.37
CA ARG A 142 -3.99 -3.32 3.49
C ARG A 142 -3.21 -2.35 4.35
N VAL A 143 -3.89 -1.34 4.89
CA VAL A 143 -3.39 -0.63 6.07
C VAL A 143 -3.69 -1.55 7.24
N ALA A 144 -2.65 -2.05 7.91
CA ALA A 144 -2.80 -3.04 8.95
C ALA A 144 -2.23 -2.54 10.27
N TYR A 145 -2.90 -2.87 11.36
CA TYR A 145 -2.37 -2.77 12.71
C TYR A 145 -2.27 -4.18 13.30
N ALA A 146 -1.22 -4.45 14.05
CA ALA A 146 -1.13 -5.60 14.94
C ALA A 146 -0.65 -5.14 16.33
N SER A 147 -1.27 -5.64 17.41
CA SER A 147 -0.84 -5.31 18.78
C SER A 147 0.57 -5.81 19.10
N GLN A 148 0.97 -6.92 18.47
CA GLN A 148 2.30 -7.51 18.54
C GLN A 148 2.60 -8.29 17.25
N PRO A 149 3.87 -8.62 16.97
CA PRO A 149 4.21 -9.44 15.81
C PRO A 149 3.54 -10.81 15.88
N PHE A 150 3.00 -11.28 14.75
CA PHE A 150 2.43 -12.62 14.65
C PHE A 150 2.65 -13.24 13.27
N THR A 151 2.54 -14.57 13.23
CA THR A 151 2.48 -15.31 11.98
C THR A 151 1.33 -16.28 11.98
N VAL A 152 0.67 -16.43 10.83
CA VAL A 152 -0.32 -17.48 10.63
C VAL A 152 -0.28 -17.96 9.19
N SER A 153 -0.38 -19.26 8.99
CA SER A 153 -0.53 -19.87 7.68
C SER A 153 -1.69 -20.85 7.70
N PHE A 154 -2.44 -20.90 6.61
CA PHE A 154 -3.64 -21.72 6.50
C PHE A 154 -3.95 -22.00 5.03
N LYS A 155 -4.87 -22.94 4.78
CA LYS A 155 -5.36 -23.23 3.43
C LYS A 155 -6.83 -22.86 3.29
N THR A 156 -7.24 -22.45 2.10
CA THR A 156 -8.66 -22.28 1.72
C THR A 156 -9.01 -23.21 0.57
N ALA A 157 -10.25 -23.69 0.52
CA ALA A 157 -10.70 -24.62 -0.53
C ALA A 157 -11.15 -23.90 -1.81
N ALA A 158 -11.75 -22.71 -1.69
CA ALA A 158 -12.30 -21.94 -2.80
C ALA A 158 -11.97 -20.44 -2.65
N PRO A 159 -11.05 -19.90 -3.47
CA PRO A 159 -10.11 -20.64 -4.32
C PRO A 159 -9.17 -21.53 -3.50
N ASN A 160 -8.63 -22.58 -4.14
CA ASN A 160 -7.62 -23.43 -3.52
C ASN A 160 -6.34 -22.61 -3.32
N MET A 161 -6.05 -22.23 -2.08
CA MET A 161 -4.90 -21.39 -1.75
C MET A 161 -4.18 -21.89 -0.51
N GLN A 162 -2.86 -21.67 -0.48
CA GLN A 162 -2.08 -21.60 0.73
C GLN A 162 -1.79 -20.13 1.05
N GLN A 163 -2.17 -19.70 2.24
CA GLN A 163 -2.07 -18.32 2.69
C GLN A 163 -1.07 -18.23 3.85
N ALA A 164 -0.28 -17.15 3.87
CA ALA A 164 0.62 -16.82 4.97
C ALA A 164 0.51 -15.34 5.33
N TRP A 165 0.28 -15.02 6.60
CA TRP A 165 0.32 -13.67 7.13
C TRP A 165 1.51 -13.55 8.07
N LYS A 166 2.25 -12.45 7.94
CA LYS A 166 3.39 -12.11 8.78
C LYS A 166 3.38 -10.62 9.04
N LEU A 167 2.82 -10.23 10.17
CA LEU A 167 2.74 -8.81 10.54
C LEU A 167 3.69 -8.51 11.69
N ASN A 168 4.33 -7.34 11.60
CA ASN A 168 5.02 -6.70 12.71
C ASN A 168 4.00 -5.97 13.59
N GLY A 169 4.35 -5.75 14.86
CA GLY A 169 3.55 -4.91 15.75
C GLY A 169 3.51 -3.45 15.31
N GLY A 170 2.40 -2.76 15.60
CA GLY A 170 2.11 -1.40 15.17
C GLY A 170 1.45 -1.32 13.78
N TRP A 171 1.34 -0.09 13.26
CA TRP A 171 0.80 0.17 11.93
C TRP A 171 1.81 -0.13 10.82
N SER A 172 1.37 -0.86 9.80
CA SER A 172 2.16 -1.21 8.62
C SER A 172 1.31 -1.16 7.36
N ARG A 173 2.00 -1.12 6.20
CA ARG A 173 1.43 -1.58 4.95
C ARG A 173 1.55 -3.08 4.95
N ALA A 174 0.44 -3.78 5.03
CA ALA A 174 0.41 -5.22 4.80
C ALA A 174 0.35 -5.46 3.30
N GLU A 175 1.52 -5.68 2.72
CA GLU A 175 1.72 -5.90 1.29
C GLU A 175 1.16 -7.27 0.90
N HIS A 176 0.37 -7.30 -0.18
CA HIS A 176 -0.39 -8.46 -0.59
C HIS A 176 0.13 -9.01 -1.91
N TYR A 177 0.57 -10.26 -1.91
CA TYR A 177 0.98 -10.97 -3.12
C TYR A 177 0.10 -12.20 -3.35
N VAL A 178 -0.24 -12.47 -4.62
CA VAL A 178 -0.90 -13.71 -5.07
C VAL A 178 -0.25 -14.18 -6.35
N TYR A 179 0.07 -15.46 -6.43
CA TYR A 179 0.50 -16.08 -7.68
C TYR A 179 0.13 -17.56 -7.71
N LEU A 180 0.03 -18.12 -8.91
CA LEU A 180 -0.11 -19.56 -9.12
C LEU A 180 1.25 -20.09 -9.59
N PRO A 181 1.94 -20.92 -8.79
CA PRO A 181 3.18 -21.56 -9.25
C PRO A 181 2.92 -22.42 -10.49
N GLU A 182 3.89 -22.47 -11.40
CA GLU A 182 3.81 -23.32 -12.59
C GLU A 182 3.57 -24.79 -12.21
N GLY A 183 2.60 -25.43 -12.86
CA GLY A 183 2.20 -26.82 -12.58
C GLY A 183 1.41 -27.02 -11.27
N SER A 184 1.06 -25.95 -10.54
CA SER A 184 0.23 -26.01 -9.33
C SER A 184 -1.24 -25.77 -9.65
N GLN A 185 -2.14 -26.34 -8.83
CA GLN A 185 -3.55 -25.94 -8.74
C GLN A 185 -3.85 -25.15 -7.46
N THR A 186 -2.82 -24.84 -6.68
CA THR A 186 -2.91 -24.11 -5.41
C THR A 186 -2.23 -22.77 -5.57
N TYR A 187 -2.99 -21.68 -5.40
CA TYR A 187 -2.41 -20.35 -5.35
C TYR A 187 -1.62 -20.16 -4.06
N ILE A 188 -0.55 -19.39 -4.13
CA ILE A 188 0.16 -18.89 -2.96
C ILE A 188 -0.25 -17.45 -2.74
N ARG A 189 -0.64 -17.13 -1.51
CA ARG A 189 -1.00 -15.79 -1.08
C ARG A 189 -0.19 -15.40 0.15
N SER A 190 0.44 -14.23 0.14
CA SER A 190 1.08 -13.66 1.33
C SER A 190 0.51 -12.29 1.69
N LEU A 191 0.52 -11.98 2.98
CA LEU A 191 0.17 -10.68 3.54
C LEU A 191 1.24 -10.30 4.58
N GLU A 192 2.14 -9.38 4.23
CA GLU A 192 3.35 -9.13 5.02
C GLU A 192 3.56 -7.65 5.34
N SER A 193 3.96 -7.34 6.58
CA SER A 193 4.28 -5.96 6.96
C SER A 193 5.48 -5.44 6.16
N ASN A 194 5.27 -4.34 5.45
CA ASN A 194 6.30 -3.60 4.74
C ASN A 194 6.52 -2.24 5.43
N PRO A 195 7.77 -1.84 5.73
CA PRO A 195 8.07 -0.56 6.36
C PRO A 195 7.71 0.64 5.47
N VAL A 196 7.68 0.45 4.16
CA VAL A 196 7.33 1.49 3.18
C VAL A 196 5.82 1.53 3.02
N GLN A 197 5.21 2.64 3.43
CA GLN A 197 3.76 2.86 3.35
C GLN A 197 3.36 3.53 2.04
N ARG A 198 3.66 2.88 0.91
CA ARG A 198 3.22 3.32 -0.42
C ARG A 198 2.15 2.38 -0.95
N TYR A 199 0.94 2.90 -1.12
CA TYR A 199 -0.20 2.15 -1.66
C TYR A 199 -0.41 2.53 -3.12
N THR A 200 -0.87 1.57 -3.91
CA THR A 200 -1.30 1.83 -5.29
C THR A 200 -2.72 1.33 -5.45
N LEU A 201 -3.58 2.21 -5.93
CA LEU A 201 -4.91 1.90 -6.42
C LEU A 201 -4.85 1.82 -7.94
N HIS A 202 -5.47 0.81 -8.51
CA HIS A 202 -5.51 0.60 -9.96
C HIS A 202 -6.80 -0.10 -10.35
N VAL A 203 -7.15 -0.01 -11.64
CA VAL A 203 -8.22 -0.85 -12.19
C VAL A 203 -7.85 -2.32 -12.03
N GLU A 204 -8.85 -3.19 -11.94
CA GLU A 204 -8.63 -4.63 -11.82
C GLU A 204 -7.71 -5.12 -12.94
N THR A 205 -6.59 -5.72 -12.55
CA THR A 205 -5.71 -6.43 -13.49
C THR A 205 -6.08 -7.90 -13.48
N PRO A 206 -6.13 -8.57 -14.64
CA PRO A 206 -6.36 -10.02 -14.69
C PRO A 206 -5.42 -10.75 -13.74
N ILE A 207 -5.94 -11.75 -13.02
CA ILE A 207 -5.21 -12.55 -12.01
C ILE A 207 -3.99 -13.30 -12.60
N THR A 208 -3.83 -13.31 -13.92
CA THR A 208 -2.77 -14.03 -14.62
C THR A 208 -1.95 -13.10 -15.51
N SER A 209 -0.71 -12.82 -15.14
CA SER A 209 0.35 -12.92 -16.16
C SER A 209 0.53 -14.42 -16.40
N GLN A 210 0.08 -14.91 -17.54
CA GLN A 210 0.53 -16.22 -18.04
C GLN A 210 1.96 -16.07 -18.54
#